data_AF-A0A959YRI1-F1
#
_entry.id   AF-A0A959YRI1-F1
#
_cell.length_a   1.000
_cell.length_b   1.000
_cell.length_c   1.000
_cell.angle_alpha   90.00
_cell.angle_beta   90.00
_cell.angle_gamma   90.00
#
_symmetry.space_group_name_H-M   'P 1'
#
loop_
_entity.id
_entity.type
_entity.pdbx_description
1 polymer ?
#
loop_
_entity_poly.entity_id
_entity_poly.type
_entity_poly.pdbx_seq_one_letter_code
_entity_poly.pdbx_strand_id
1 'polypeptide(L)'
;MKRILIYINNLSIDVVIGALMSSLFASRITGVQPEISFWVIFVLAVWVVYSADHLVDALRLKNHAHTHRHRFHFRHFRLLSVLVTVAAITSVSMAV
;
A
#
# COMPACT_ATOMS: atom_id res chain seq x y z
N MET A 1 -11.00 13.05 14.33
CA MET A 1 -9.63 12.47 14.38
C MET A 1 -9.59 10.93 14.33
N LYS A 2 -10.19 10.17 15.27
CA LYS A 2 -10.06 8.69 15.31
C LYS A 2 -10.42 7.97 14.01
N ARG A 3 -11.45 8.43 13.28
CA ARG A 3 -11.86 7.83 11.99
C ARG A 3 -10.80 7.93 10.90
N ILE A 4 -10.10 9.07 10.80
CA ILE A 4 -9.07 9.30 9.77
C ILE A 4 -7.90 8.36 9.98
N LEU A 5 -7.44 8.21 11.22
CA LEU A 5 -6.35 7.29 11.57
C LEU A 5 -6.70 5.83 11.23
N ILE A 6 -7.96 5.44 11.42
CA ILE A 6 -8.44 4.10 11.03
C ILE A 6 -8.38 3.91 9.52
N TYR A 7 -8.78 4.91 8.72
CA TYR A 7 -8.66 4.82 7.26
C TYR A 7 -7.20 4.78 6.79
N ILE A 8 -6.34 5.61 7.37
CA ILE A 8 -4.89 5.62 7.10
C ILE A 8 -4.30 4.22 7.35
N ASN A 9 -4.59 3.64 8.51
CA ASN A 9 -4.09 2.32 8.87
C ASN A 9 -4.71 1.19 8.03
N ASN A 10 -6.02 1.26 7.76
CA ASN A 10 -6.67 0.27 6.91
C ASN A 10 -6.11 0.29 5.49
N LEU A 11 -5.80 1.46 4.92
CA LEU A 11 -5.24 1.59 3.59
C LEU A 11 -3.71 1.49 3.56
N SER A 12 -3.07 1.17 4.70
CA SER A 12 -1.61 1.06 4.86
C SER A 12 -0.84 2.31 4.46
N ILE A 13 -1.45 3.49 4.60
CA ILE A 13 -0.84 4.78 4.24
C ILE A 13 0.27 5.14 5.24
N ASP A 14 0.09 4.79 6.51
CA ASP A 14 1.12 4.89 7.54
C ASP A 14 2.37 4.07 7.17
N VAL A 15 2.17 2.85 6.68
CA VAL A 15 3.27 1.97 6.22
C VAL A 15 3.99 2.57 5.01
N VAL A 16 3.25 3.06 4.02
CA VAL A 16 3.81 3.70 2.82
C VAL A 16 4.64 4.94 3.19
N ILE A 17 4.13 5.80 4.07
CA ILE A 17 4.85 6.99 4.55
C ILE A 17 6.13 6.54 5.28
N GLY A 18 6.05 5.55 6.16
CA GLY A 18 7.20 5.01 6.86
C GLY A 18 8.30 4.53 5.90
N ALA A 19 7.92 3.71 4.91
CA ALA A 19 8.84 3.22 3.89
C ALA A 19 9.47 4.35 3.07
N LEU A 20 8.67 5.34 2.65
CA LEU A 20 9.15 6.50 1.90
C LEU A 20 10.16 7.30 2.72
N MET A 21 9.88 7.55 4.00
CA MET A 21 10.80 8.27 4.89
C MET A 21 12.11 7.49 5.09
N SER A 22 12.06 6.17 5.26
CA SER A 22 13.25 5.33 5.35
C SER A 22 14.09 5.38 4.07
N SER A 23 13.46 5.34 2.89
CA SER A 23 14.16 5.44 1.61
C SER A 23 14.75 6.84 1.38
N LEU A 24 14.05 7.91 1.76
CA LEU A 24 14.57 9.27 1.73
C LEU A 24 15.80 9.42 2.64
N PHE A 25 15.72 8.88 3.86
CA PHE A 25 16.85 8.88 4.79
C PHE A 25 18.06 8.12 4.22
N ALA A 26 17.84 6.94 3.63
CA ALA A 26 18.90 6.16 2.99
C ALA A 26 19.54 6.90 1.80
N SER A 27 18.72 7.52 0.93
CA SER A 27 19.20 8.37 -0.17
C SER A 27 20.05 9.54 0.33
N ARG A 28 19.66 10.16 1.46
CA ARG A 28 20.44 11.24 2.07
C ARG A 28 21.80 10.79 2.62
N ILE A 29 21.85 9.63 3.28
CA ILE A 29 23.11 9.10 3.83
C ILE A 29 24.06 8.64 2.72
N THR A 30 23.53 7.97 1.71
CA THR A 30 24.34 7.38 0.62
C THR A 30 24.70 8.39 -0.47
N GLY A 31 24.05 9.55 -0.50
CA GLY A 31 24.21 10.55 -1.56
C GLY A 31 23.58 10.14 -2.89
N VAL A 32 22.88 9.01 -2.95
CA VAL A 32 22.15 8.56 -4.14
C VAL A 32 21.00 9.52 -4.40
N GLN A 33 20.81 9.93 -5.65
CA GLN A 33 19.71 10.78 -6.09
C GLN A 33 18.81 9.99 -7.05
N PRO A 34 17.83 9.23 -6.54
CA PRO A 34 16.93 8.48 -7.40
C PRO A 34 16.05 9.42 -8.24
N GLU A 35 15.80 9.02 -9.47
CA GLU A 35 14.86 9.71 -10.35
C GLU A 35 13.43 9.70 -9.77
N ILE A 36 12.58 10.62 -10.25
CA ILE A 36 11.19 10.70 -9.80
C ILE A 36 10.43 9.39 -10.02
N SER A 37 10.74 8.67 -11.10
CA SER A 37 10.16 7.37 -11.42
C SER A 37 10.38 6.34 -10.31
N PHE A 38 11.59 6.31 -9.71
CA PHE A 38 11.87 5.44 -8.57
C PHE A 38 10.92 5.70 -7.40
N TRP A 39 10.73 6.97 -7.03
CA TRP A 39 9.88 7.33 -5.90
C TRP A 39 8.42 6.95 -6.11
N VAL A 40 7.90 7.16 -7.33
CA VAL A 40 6.54 6.77 -7.69
C VAL A 40 6.38 5.25 -7.68
N ILE A 41 7.30 4.52 -8.32
CA ILE A 41 7.31 3.05 -8.34
C ILE A 41 7.38 2.51 -6.92
N PHE A 42 8.27 3.04 -6.08
CA PHE A 42 8.49 2.59 -4.71
C PHE A 42 7.24 2.75 -3.84
N VAL A 43 6.61 3.94 -3.87
CA VAL A 43 5.38 4.21 -3.12
C VAL A 43 4.23 3.30 -3.58
N LEU A 44 4.06 3.13 -4.89
CA LEU A 44 3.03 2.26 -5.45
C LEU A 44 3.28 0.79 -5.12
N ALA A 45 4.52 0.31 -5.25
CA ALA A 45 4.87 -1.08 -4.98
C ALA A 45 4.64 -1.44 -3.51
N VAL A 46 5.07 -0.60 -2.57
CA VAL A 46 4.81 -0.81 -1.13
C VAL A 46 3.30 -0.84 -0.88
N TRP A 47 2.55 0.11 -1.43
CA TRP A 47 1.10 0.13 -1.24
C TRP A 47 0.40 -1.11 -1.83
N VAL A 48 0.82 -1.56 -3.02
CA VAL A 48 0.32 -2.76 -3.70
C VAL A 48 0.56 -4.00 -2.85
N VAL A 49 1.78 -4.21 -2.36
CA VAL A 49 2.13 -5.41 -1.58
C VAL A 49 1.28 -5.51 -0.31
N TYR A 50 1.19 -4.43 0.47
CA TYR A 50 0.41 -4.44 1.73
C TYR A 50 -1.10 -4.52 1.48
N SER A 51 -1.61 -3.84 0.45
CA SER A 51 -3.04 -3.91 0.13
C SER A 51 -3.43 -5.28 -0.43
N ALA A 52 -2.57 -5.88 -1.25
CA ALA A 52 -2.78 -7.23 -1.77
C ALA A 52 -2.77 -8.28 -0.65
N ASP A 53 -1.81 -8.20 0.28
CA ASP A 53 -1.75 -9.06 1.47
C ASP A 53 -3.07 -9.01 2.27
N HIS A 54 -3.55 -7.80 2.57
CA HIS A 54 -4.83 -7.63 3.28
C HIS A 54 -6.07 -8.08 2.48
N LEU A 55 -6.05 -7.97 1.15
CA LEU A 55 -7.10 -8.51 0.28
C LEU A 55 -7.12 -10.04 0.31
N VAL A 56 -5.95 -10.68 0.25
CA VAL A 56 -5.80 -12.12 0.36
C VAL A 56 -6.28 -12.61 1.73
N ASP A 57 -5.91 -11.93 2.80
CA ASP A 57 -6.38 -12.25 4.15
C ASP A 57 -7.90 -12.08 4.30
N ALA A 58 -8.46 -11.02 3.73
CA ALA A 58 -9.91 -10.81 3.72
C ALA A 58 -10.65 -11.93 2.98
N LEU A 59 -10.10 -12.46 1.88
CA LEU A 59 -10.66 -13.60 1.17
C LEU A 59 -10.56 -14.91 1.95
N ARG A 60 -9.44 -15.14 2.64
CA ARG A 60 -9.20 -16.36 3.43
C ARG A 60 -10.13 -16.41 4.64
N LEU A 61 -10.31 -15.29 5.33
CA LEU A 61 -11.10 -15.22 6.56
C LEU A 61 -12.61 -15.06 6.30
N LYS A 62 -13.01 -14.49 5.16
CA LYS A 62 -14.43 -14.21 4.80
C LYS A 62 -15.18 -13.56 5.98
N ASN A 63 -16.22 -14.24 6.49
CA ASN A 63 -17.05 -13.78 7.60
C ASN A 63 -16.40 -13.92 8.99
N HIS A 64 -15.25 -14.58 9.10
CA HIS A 64 -14.49 -14.71 10.36
C HIS A 64 -13.49 -13.56 10.54
N ALA A 65 -13.69 -12.44 9.84
CA ALA A 65 -12.86 -11.25 9.96
C ALA A 65 -12.99 -10.59 11.35
N HIS A 66 -12.12 -10.99 12.28
CA HIS A 66 -12.12 -10.48 13.66
C HIS A 66 -11.64 -9.02 13.76
N THR A 67 -10.74 -8.58 12.88
CA THR A 67 -10.19 -7.20 12.91
C THR A 67 -11.02 -6.22 12.07
N HIS A 68 -10.99 -4.94 12.44
CA HIS A 68 -11.64 -3.88 11.66
C HIS A 68 -11.06 -3.77 10.25
N ARG A 69 -9.75 -3.99 10.10
CA ARG A 69 -9.03 -3.96 8.82
C ARG A 69 -9.48 -5.06 7.86
N HIS A 70 -9.66 -6.29 8.33
CA HIS A 70 -10.14 -7.39 7.47
C HIS A 70 -11.58 -7.15 7.02
N ARG A 71 -12.46 -6.66 7.90
CA ARG A 71 -13.84 -6.28 7.52
C ARG A 71 -13.87 -5.16 6.50
N PHE A 72 -12.97 -4.17 6.63
CA PHE A 72 -12.86 -3.07 5.66
C PHE A 72 -12.49 -3.58 4.27
N HIS A 73 -11.47 -4.44 4.16
CA HIS A 73 -11.02 -5.00 2.88
C HIS A 73 -12.05 -5.97 2.30
N PHE A 74 -12.70 -6.79 3.12
CA PHE A 74 -13.76 -7.67 2.66
C PHE A 74 -14.94 -6.88 2.08
N ARG A 75 -15.38 -5.81 2.78
CA ARG A 75 -16.49 -4.95 2.34
C ARG A 75 -16.19 -4.20 1.03
N HIS A 76 -14.96 -3.74 0.84
CA HIS A 76 -14.55 -2.96 -0.34
C HIS A 76 -13.71 -3.78 -1.32
N PHE A 77 -13.78 -5.10 -1.24
CA PHE A 77 -12.87 -6.02 -1.93
C PHE A 77 -12.74 -5.73 -3.42
N ARG A 78 -13.88 -5.55 -4.12
CA ARG A 78 -13.89 -5.28 -5.58
C ARG A 78 -13.16 -3.98 -5.92
N LEU A 79 -13.48 -2.90 -5.23
CA LEU A 79 -12.87 -1.59 -5.47
C LEU A 79 -11.36 -1.64 -5.18
N LEU A 80 -10.98 -2.17 -4.02
CA LEU A 80 -9.57 -2.26 -3.63
C LEU A 80 -8.79 -3.19 -4.56
N SER A 81 -9.37 -4.29 -5.02
CA SER A 81 -8.72 -5.18 -6.00
C SER A 81 -8.43 -4.48 -7.32
N VAL A 82 -9.38 -3.67 -7.82
CA VAL A 82 -9.16 -2.85 -9.03
C VAL A 82 -8.06 -1.82 -8.78
N LEU A 83 -8.10 -1.09 -7.68
CA LEU A 83 -7.07 -0.09 -7.35
C LEU A 83 -5.68 -0.69 -7.22
N VAL A 84 -5.56 -1.84 -6.54
CA VAL A 84 -4.30 -2.59 -6.42
C VAL A 84 -3.80 -3.05 -7.78
N THR A 85 -4.67 -3.57 -8.64
CA THR A 85 -4.30 -4.02 -9.98
C THR A 85 -3.82 -2.86 -10.85
N VAL A 86 -4.55 -1.74 -10.85
CA VAL A 86 -4.16 -0.53 -11.60
C VAL A 86 -2.83 0.02 -11.09
N ALA A 87 -2.66 0.12 -9.76
CA ALA A 87 -1.41 0.59 -9.17
C ALA A 87 -0.22 -0.32 -9.53
N ALA A 88 -0.43 -1.64 -9.55
CA ALA A 88 0.59 -2.61 -9.94
C ALA A 88 0.97 -2.46 -11.42
N ILE A 89 -0.01 -2.34 -12.32
CA ILE A 89 0.25 -2.14 -13.76
C ILE A 89 0.99 -0.83 -14.00
N THR A 90 0.58 0.25 -13.34
CA THR A 90 1.26 1.56 -13.44
C THR A 90 2.71 1.45 -12.96
N SER A 91 2.94 0.80 -11.81
CA SER A 91 4.27 0.59 -11.26
C SER A 91 5.18 -0.21 -12.21
N VAL A 92 4.67 -1.29 -12.81
CA VAL A 92 5.41 -2.09 -13.79
C VAL A 92 5.65 -1.32 -15.09
N SER A 93 4.64 -0.59 -15.59
CA SER A 93 4.77 0.20 -16.82
C SER A 93 5.81 1.31 -16.71
N MET A 94 6.01 1.87 -15.51
CA MET A 94 7.05 2.89 -15.28
C MET A 94 8.46 2.30 -15.13
N ALA A 95 8.58 0.99 -14.92
CA ALA A 95 9.85 0.30 -14.74
C ALA A 95 10.47 -0.19 -16.05
N VAL A 96 9.71 -0.20 -17.15
CA VAL A 96 10.12 -0.61 -18.50
C VAL A 96 10.41 0.62 -19.34
#